data_AF-A0A077NKV5-F1
#
_entry.id   AF-A0A077NKV5-F1
#
_cell.length_a   1.000
_cell.length_b   1.000
_cell.length_c   1.000
_cell.angle_alpha   90.00
_cell.angle_beta   90.00
_cell.angle_gamma   90.00
#
_symmetry.space_group_name_H-M   'P 1'
#
loop_
_entity.id
_entity.type
_entity.pdbx_description
1 polymer ?
#
loop_
_entity_poly.entity_id
_entity_poly.type
_entity_poly.pdbx_seq_one_letter_code
_entity_poly.pdbx_strand_id
1 'polypeptide(L)'
;MADDYYTVRGLAEKLKISANTIYRNPLKYHMFRVGGSWRANEESLKKFEQQDLKDNNVFRLAVVGGKEKAQCRSTKEVTNTGSMYQRQMAKELDDLLARRTN
;
A
#
# COMPACT_ATOMS: atom_id res chain seq x y z
N MET A 1 9.55 4.60 35.47
CA MET A 1 9.82 4.94 34.06
C MET A 1 8.61 5.69 33.57
N ALA A 2 8.73 6.97 33.22
CA ALA A 2 7.63 7.68 32.59
C ALA A 2 7.52 7.10 31.18
N ASP A 3 6.50 6.29 30.92
CA ASP A 3 6.22 5.81 29.58
C ASP A 3 5.77 7.02 28.76
N ASP A 4 6.71 7.63 28.04
CA ASP A 4 6.42 8.75 27.14
C ASP A 4 5.59 8.23 25.97
N TYR A 5 4.28 8.38 26.11
CA TYR A 5 3.34 8.03 25.07
C TYR A 5 3.36 9.08 23.94
N TYR A 6 3.59 8.64 22.71
CA TYR A 6 3.43 9.46 21.53
C TYR A 6 1.96 9.86 21.34
N THR A 7 1.75 11.14 21.07
CA THR A 7 0.49 11.61 20.47
C THR A 7 0.42 11.18 19.01
N VAL A 8 -0.76 11.32 18.40
CA VAL A 8 -0.95 11.12 16.95
C VAL A 8 0.04 11.95 16.13
N ARG A 9 0.29 13.22 16.52
CA ARG A 9 1.24 14.09 15.82
C ARG A 9 2.69 13.60 15.99
N GLY A 10 3.09 13.25 17.21
CA GLY A 10 4.45 12.74 17.45
C GLY A 10 4.73 11.43 16.72
N LEU A 11 3.73 10.54 16.64
CA LEU A 11 3.85 9.31 15.86
C LEU A 11 3.92 9.59 14.36
N ALA A 12 3.14 10.56 13.86
CA ALA A 12 3.15 10.97 12.46
C ALA A 12 4.51 11.52 12.01
N GLU A 13 5.15 12.34 12.84
CA GLU A 13 6.49 12.88 12.60
C GLU A 13 7.54 11.77 12.54
N LYS A 14 7.50 10.80 13.46
CA LYS A 14 8.41 9.64 13.45
C LYS A 14 8.26 8.79 12.20
N LEU A 15 7.02 8.53 11.78
CA LEU A 15 6.72 7.73 10.59
C LEU A 15 6.82 8.53 9.28
N LYS A 16 7.07 9.85 9.34
CA LYS A 16 7.09 10.77 8.19
C LYS A 16 5.81 10.70 7.35
N ILE A 17 4.66 10.58 7.99
CA ILE A 17 3.34 10.57 7.35
C ILE A 17 2.45 11.69 7.88
N SER A 18 1.35 11.96 7.19
CA SER A 18 0.38 12.95 7.69
C SER A 18 -0.34 12.44 8.93
N ALA A 19 -0.57 13.30 9.92
CA ALA A 19 -1.37 12.96 11.10
C ALA A 19 -2.80 12.52 10.71
N ASN A 20 -3.35 13.07 9.62
CA ASN A 20 -4.67 12.68 9.12
C ASN A 20 -4.70 11.22 8.66
N THR A 21 -3.60 10.71 8.10
CA THR A 21 -3.46 9.30 7.74
C THR A 21 -3.62 8.40 8.96
N ILE A 22 -3.03 8.79 10.09
CA ILE A 22 -3.17 8.07 11.36
C ILE A 22 -4.59 8.19 11.91
N TYR A 23 -5.20 9.38 11.90
CA TYR A 23 -6.57 9.58 12.38
C TYR A 23 -7.61 8.73 11.65
N ARG A 24 -7.41 8.46 10.35
CA ARG A 24 -8.31 7.59 9.57
C ARG A 24 -8.35 6.16 10.07
N ASN A 25 -7.23 5.64 10.58
CA ASN A 25 -7.17 4.30 11.15
C ASN A 25 -6.08 4.18 12.22
N PRO A 26 -6.33 4.64 13.46
CA PRO A 26 -5.33 4.63 14.53
C PRO A 26 -4.92 3.21 14.95
N LEU A 27 -5.83 2.24 14.83
CA LEU A 27 -5.58 0.85 15.19
C LEU A 27 -4.54 0.18 14.29
N LYS A 28 -4.47 0.57 13.01
CA LYS A 28 -3.42 0.10 12.08
C LYS A 28 -2.01 0.42 12.61
N TYR A 29 -1.87 1.53 13.33
CA TYR A 29 -0.59 1.97 13.91
C TYR A 29 -0.40 1.49 15.35
N HIS A 30 -1.18 0.47 15.77
CA HIS A 30 -1.19 -0.08 17.12
C HIS A 30 -1.38 0.96 18.22
N MET A 31 -2.11 2.05 17.92
CA MET A 31 -2.47 3.05 18.93
C MET A 31 -3.56 2.51 19.86
N PHE A 32 -3.57 2.99 21.10
CA PHE A 32 -4.57 2.69 22.12
C PHE A 32 -5.14 3.98 22.71
N ARG A 33 -6.32 3.88 23.35
CA ARG A 33 -6.98 5.03 23.96
C ARG A 33 -6.56 5.20 25.43
N VAL A 34 -6.20 6.43 25.79
CA VAL A 34 -5.98 6.87 27.18
C VAL A 34 -6.77 8.15 27.40
N GLY A 35 -7.76 8.11 28.31
CA GLY A 35 -8.58 9.27 28.66
C GLY A 35 -9.25 9.95 27.47
N GLY A 36 -9.67 9.18 26.45
CA GLY A 36 -10.30 9.69 25.22
C GLY A 36 -9.32 10.11 24.12
N SER A 37 -8.02 10.15 24.38
CA SER A 37 -6.99 10.48 23.39
C SER A 37 -6.29 9.22 22.84
N TRP A 38 -5.92 9.24 21.56
CA TRP A 38 -5.10 8.19 20.97
C TRP A 38 -3.62 8.36 21.34
N ARG A 39 -3.02 7.28 21.81
CA ARG A 39 -1.63 7.19 22.27
C ARG A 39 -0.93 5.99 21.64
N ALA A 40 0.38 6.10 21.46
CA ALA A 40 1.25 4.99 21.09
C ALA A 40 2.46 4.96 22.01
N ASN A 41 3.01 3.78 22.28
CA ASN A 41 4.30 3.63 22.95
C ASN A 41 5.34 3.16 21.92
N GLU A 42 6.58 2.94 22.35
CA GLU A 42 7.61 2.38 21.47
C GLU A 42 7.27 0.97 20.96
N GLU A 43 6.54 0.18 21.74
CA GLU A 43 6.11 -1.15 21.30
C GLU A 43 5.13 -1.09 20.14
N SER A 44 4.20 -0.13 20.14
CA SER A 44 3.30 0.14 19.02
C SER A 44 4.08 0.41 17.73
N LEU A 45 5.15 1.22 17.82
CA LEU A 45 6.01 1.53 16.69
C LEU A 45 6.75 0.27 16.19
N LYS A 46 7.37 -0.50 17.10
CA LYS A 46 8.04 -1.76 16.74
C LYS A 46 7.10 -2.76 16.08
N LYS A 47 5.87 -2.89 16.57
CA LYS A 47 4.84 -3.77 15.96
C LYS A 47 4.48 -3.32 14.55
N PHE A 48 4.32 -2.02 14.35
CA PHE A 48 4.01 -1.46 13.04
C PHE A 48 5.15 -1.73 12.05
N GLU A 49 6.41 -1.46 12.43
CA GLU A 49 7.59 -1.74 11.61
C GLU A 49 7.72 -3.23 11.26
N GLN A 50 7.49 -4.11 12.24
CA GLN A 50 7.52 -5.56 12.03
C GLN A 50 6.39 -6.06 11.11
N GLN A 51 5.20 -5.44 11.19
CA GLN A 51 4.06 -5.80 10.34
C GLN A 51 4.26 -5.30 8.90
N ASP A 52 4.69 -4.04 8.72
CA ASP A 52 4.96 -3.47 7.39
C ASP A 52 6.07 -4.24 6.64
N LEU A 53 7.06 -4.79 7.36
CA LEU A 53 8.08 -5.66 6.77
C LEU A 53 7.51 -7.01 6.28
N LYS A 54 6.49 -7.55 6.97
CA LYS A 54 5.81 -8.79 6.54
C LYS A 54 4.90 -8.54 5.34
N ASP A 55 4.20 -7.41 5.33
CA ASP A 55 3.26 -7.07 4.25
C ASP A 55 3.96 -6.68 2.94
N ASN A 56 5.18 -6.12 3.00
CA ASN A 56 5.97 -5.81 1.80
C ASN A 56 6.61 -7.04 1.13
N ASN A 57 6.79 -8.16 1.84
CA ASN A 57 7.52 -9.31 1.32
C ASN A 57 6.67 -10.34 0.58
N VAL A 58 5.34 -10.35 0.73
CA VAL A 58 4.50 -11.35 0.05
C VAL A 58 4.27 -11.02 -1.43
N PHE A 59 4.36 -9.73 -1.83
CA PHE A 59 4.01 -9.31 -3.19
C PHE A 59 5.20 -8.87 -4.08
N ARG A 60 6.43 -8.80 -3.58
CA ARG A 60 7.54 -8.13 -4.30
C ARG A 60 8.78 -8.96 -4.61
N LEU A 61 8.90 -10.18 -4.12
CA LEU A 61 10.08 -11.02 -4.40
C LEU A 61 9.75 -12.18 -5.36
N ALA A 62 9.26 -11.83 -6.55
CA ALA A 62 9.32 -12.71 -7.71
C ALA A 62 10.11 -12.01 -8.83
N VAL A 63 11.32 -11.53 -8.50
CA VAL A 63 12.32 -11.19 -9.52
C VAL A 63 13.06 -12.48 -9.86
N VAL A 64 12.60 -13.20 -10.87
CA VAL A 64 13.42 -14.22 -11.54
C VAL A 64 13.76 -13.67 -12.91
N GLY A 65 15.02 -13.28 -13.09
CA GLY A 65 15.48 -12.70 -14.35
C GLY A 65 16.99 -12.60 -14.43
N GLY A 66 17.64 -13.74 -14.70
CA GLY A 66 18.98 -13.73 -15.25
C GLY A 66 18.94 -13.16 -16.67
N LYS A 67 19.70 -12.09 -16.89
CA LYS A 67 20.18 -11.55 -18.19
C LYS A 67 19.17 -11.14 -19.29
N GLU A 68 17.88 -11.44 -19.23
CA GLU A 68 16.93 -11.00 -20.26
C GLU A 68 15.73 -10.25 -19.66
N LYS A 69 15.58 -8.99 -20.11
CA LYS A 69 14.50 -8.00 -19.89
C LYS A 69 13.60 -8.25 -18.68
N ALA A 70 13.79 -7.44 -17.64
CA ALA A 70 12.99 -7.38 -16.43
C ALA A 70 11.51 -7.07 -16.73
N GLN A 71 10.73 -8.10 -16.97
CA GLN A 71 9.28 -8.01 -17.15
C GLN A 71 8.61 -8.72 -15.97
N CYS A 72 7.86 -7.95 -15.18
CA CYS A 72 7.07 -8.49 -14.07
C CYS A 72 6.03 -9.46 -14.62
N ARG A 73 6.19 -10.75 -14.33
CA ARG A 73 5.21 -11.79 -14.67
C ARG A 73 4.18 -11.90 -13.54
N SER A 74 3.33 -10.88 -13.39
CA SER A 74 2.10 -11.05 -12.62
C SER A 74 1.19 -12.01 -13.37
N THR A 75 0.91 -13.18 -12.79
CA THR A 75 0.03 -14.22 -13.37
C THR A 75 -1.41 -14.15 -12.85
N LYS A 76 -1.83 -13.00 -12.32
CA LYS A 76 -3.23 -12.75 -11.98
C LYS A 76 -3.73 -11.61 -12.84
N GLU A 77 -4.87 -11.84 -13.49
CA GLU A 77 -5.68 -10.83 -14.15
C GLU A 77 -5.89 -9.68 -13.17
N VAL A 78 -5.10 -8.63 -13.33
CA VAL A 78 -5.35 -7.37 -12.68
C VAL A 78 -6.62 -6.88 -13.35
N THR A 79 -7.78 -7.07 -12.71
CA THR A 79 -8.93 -6.20 -12.99
C THR A 79 -8.50 -4.81 -12.56
N ASN A 80 -7.80 -4.12 -13.46
CA ASN A 80 -7.64 -2.70 -13.44
C ASN A 80 -9.03 -2.13 -13.68
N THR A 81 -9.84 -2.02 -12.63
CA THR A 81 -10.92 -1.03 -12.59
C THR A 81 -10.28 0.36 -12.41
N GLY A 82 -9.35 0.70 -13.31
CA GLY A 82 -9.25 2.07 -13.77
C GLY A 82 -10.56 2.37 -14.49
N SER A 83 -11.07 3.59 -14.40
CA SER A 83 -12.21 4.02 -15.19
C SER A 83 -11.79 4.07 -16.67
N MET A 84 -11.70 2.91 -17.33
CA MET A 84 -11.52 2.82 -18.76
C MET A 84 -12.82 3.32 -19.39
N TYR A 85 -12.73 4.47 -20.04
CA TYR A 85 -13.86 5.07 -20.73
C TYR A 85 -14.31 4.10 -21.83
N GLN A 86 -15.55 3.62 -21.77
CA GLN A 86 -16.06 2.55 -22.66
C GLN A 86 -15.80 2.81 -24.16
N ARG A 87 -15.74 4.09 -24.58
CA ARG A 87 -15.42 4.46 -25.96
C ARG A 87 -13.98 4.17 -26.36
N GLN A 88 -13.01 4.25 -25.44
CA GLN A 88 -11.61 3.89 -25.72
C GLN A 88 -11.47 2.38 -25.91
N MET A 89 -12.11 1.59 -25.04
CA MET A 89 -12.16 0.13 -25.16
C MET A 89 -12.74 -0.34 -26.50
N ALA A 90 -13.85 0.26 -26.94
CA ALA A 90 -14.46 -0.08 -28.23
C ALA A 90 -13.54 0.24 -29.41
N LYS A 91 -12.87 1.40 -29.37
CA LYS A 91 -11.92 1.81 -30.41
C LYS A 91 -10.69 0.91 -30.48
N GLU A 92 -10.13 0.54 -29.32
CA GLU A 92 -8.99 -0.38 -29.25
C GLU A 92 -9.34 -1.77 -29.78
N LEU A 93 -10.57 -2.25 -29.52
CA LEU A 93 -11.06 -3.52 -30.06
C LEU A 93 -11.22 -3.48 -31.58
N ASP A 94 -11.83 -2.42 -32.12
CA ASP A 94 -12.00 -2.26 -33.57
C ASP A 94 -10.64 -2.19 -34.30
N ASP A 95 -9.67 -1.45 -33.76
CA ASP A 95 -8.33 -1.34 -34.33
C ASP A 95 -7.60 -2.71 -34.37
N LEU A 96 -7.79 -3.54 -33.34
CA LEU A 96 -7.21 -4.89 -33.27
C LEU A 96 -7.87 -5.85 -34.27
N LEU A 97 -9.19 -5.75 -34.45
CA LEU A 97 -9.92 -6.58 -35.42
C LEU A 97 -9.55 -6.20 -36.85
N ALA A 98 -9.45 -4.91 -37.16
CA ALA A 98 -9.06 -4.43 -38.49
C ALA A 98 -7.64 -4.86 -38.89
N ARG A 99 -6.71 -4.99 -37.94
CA ARG A 99 -5.35 -5.50 -38.19
C ARG A 99 -5.31 -6.99 -38.49
N ARG A 100 -6.28 -7.78 -38.03
CA ARG A 100 -6.31 -9.24 -38.21
C ARG A 100 -6.95 -9.65 -39.54
N THR A 101 -7.70 -8.74 -40.17
CA THR A 101 -8.38 -8.96 -41.44
C THR A 101 -7.60 -8.48 -42.66
N ASN A 102 -6.36 -8.00 -42.49
CA ASN A 102 -5.43 -7.67 -43.57
C ASN A 102 -4.28 -8.68 -43.65
#